data_AF-A0A4Z0ES52-F1
#
_entry.id   AF-A0A4Z0ES52-F1
#
_cell.length_a   1.000
_cell.length_b   1.000
_cell.length_c   1.000
_cell.angle_alpha   90.00
_cell.angle_beta   90.00
_cell.angle_gamma   90.00
#
_symmetry.space_group_name_H-M   'P 1'
#
loop_
_entity.id
_entity.type
_entity.pdbx_description
1 polymer ?
#
loop_
_entity_poly.entity_id
_entity_poly.type
_entity_poly.pdbx_seq_one_letter_code
_entity_poly.pdbx_strand_id
1 'polypeptide(L)'
;MFLLRSRFWLVGWLALLTVGCTRKTVSFNSRPGDLAVTNSGAPGDSLTTTGRKGAPKLSIAGRKAVLTKEEERAAKEQEKAGQRKKRIKKNVFLGERIKKGLVKSGPKGRNQVIEVFYYLKTFKQPNPMAPAVFYFSTKKHSIYKAVGELDASTDKVLHGPYKKMQNNQVLETGYFANGTRHLRWEKFDKKGVLLTKTHYEMGFPRDANISYYDAGQTMLKEVVPYVNGKLEGDYAMFRNDGRRLWTGHFENGHRVGEWTNFGDYKKYPHYVFEYGETGYEPEVEEPELIREYSHGGSVIFDKEKNIDKRGDADPDAAPVKDARRPGSHGAPTPRPPVRKAQDRRPGYHPPAATPPAVSPTPPSN
;
A
#
# COMPACT_ATOMS: atom_id res chain seq x y z
N MET A 1 -61.20 0.25 43.06
CA MET A 1 -61.82 -0.69 42.11
C MET A 1 -60.98 -1.96 42.09
N PHE A 2 -61.64 -3.07 42.38
CA PHE A 2 -61.16 -4.44 42.55
C PHE A 2 -60.41 -5.01 41.33
N LEU A 3 -59.32 -5.78 41.52
CA LEU A 3 -59.31 -7.26 41.39
C LEU A 3 -57.90 -7.87 41.29
N LEU A 4 -57.72 -8.84 42.20
CA LEU A 4 -56.90 -10.05 42.17
C LEU A 4 -56.78 -10.72 40.78
N ARG A 5 -55.61 -11.28 40.43
CA ARG A 5 -55.43 -12.73 40.20
C ARG A 5 -54.00 -13.13 39.80
N SER A 6 -53.55 -14.19 40.48
CA SER A 6 -52.39 -15.04 40.22
C SER A 6 -52.53 -15.84 38.90
N ARG A 7 -51.40 -16.17 38.25
CA ARG A 7 -50.98 -17.57 37.99
C ARG A 7 -49.64 -17.70 37.23
N PHE A 8 -48.85 -18.65 37.73
CA PHE A 8 -47.70 -19.34 37.13
C PHE A 8 -47.92 -19.74 35.66
N TRP A 9 -46.87 -19.69 34.80
CA TRP A 9 -46.25 -20.88 34.19
C TRP A 9 -45.03 -20.56 33.28
N LEU A 10 -44.08 -21.50 33.33
CA LEU A 10 -43.13 -21.93 32.28
C LEU A 10 -41.89 -21.10 31.90
N VAL A 11 -40.78 -21.62 32.43
CA VAL A 11 -39.43 -21.73 31.87
C VAL A 11 -39.43 -21.99 30.36
N GLY A 12 -38.67 -21.18 29.62
CA GLY A 12 -38.29 -21.41 28.23
C GLY A 12 -36.84 -21.02 28.02
N TRP A 13 -35.94 -22.01 28.16
CA TRP A 13 -34.54 -21.94 27.76
C TRP A 13 -34.44 -21.74 26.25
N LEU A 14 -33.79 -20.67 25.78
CA LEU A 14 -33.35 -20.55 24.39
C LEU A 14 -31.83 -20.40 24.38
N ALA A 15 -31.15 -21.53 24.19
CA ALA A 15 -29.71 -21.60 23.92
C ALA A 15 -29.44 -21.15 22.48
N LEU A 16 -28.88 -19.95 22.31
CA LEU A 16 -28.30 -19.49 21.05
C LEU A 16 -26.91 -20.13 20.88
N LEU A 17 -26.84 -21.14 20.01
CA LEU A 17 -25.58 -21.73 19.54
C LEU A 17 -24.83 -20.73 18.67
N THR A 18 -23.70 -20.25 19.18
CA THR A 18 -22.69 -19.53 18.41
C THR A 18 -22.01 -20.48 17.42
N VAL A 19 -22.29 -20.33 16.13
CA VAL A 19 -21.49 -20.96 15.07
C VAL A 19 -20.19 -20.17 14.91
N GLY A 20 -19.14 -20.65 15.57
CA GLY A 20 -17.77 -20.19 15.33
C GLY A 20 -17.27 -20.67 13.97
N CYS A 21 -17.14 -19.76 13.01
CA CYS A 21 -16.42 -20.01 11.76
C CYS A 21 -14.92 -20.10 12.03
N THR A 22 -14.37 -21.32 12.10
CA THR A 22 -12.93 -21.56 12.07
C THR A 22 -12.37 -21.17 10.69
N ARG A 23 -11.49 -20.16 10.62
CA ARG A 23 -10.75 -19.80 9.41
C ARG A 23 -9.81 -20.96 9.04
N LYS A 24 -10.09 -21.66 7.94
CA LYS A 24 -9.14 -22.61 7.35
C LYS A 24 -8.04 -21.85 6.61
N THR A 25 -6.82 -21.96 7.11
CA THR A 25 -5.59 -21.58 6.41
C THR A 25 -5.37 -22.55 5.26
N VAL A 26 -5.42 -22.06 4.03
CA VAL A 26 -5.05 -22.85 2.84
C VAL A 26 -3.57 -22.62 2.58
N SER A 27 -2.75 -23.57 3.01
CA SER A 27 -1.35 -23.69 2.59
C SER A 27 -1.33 -24.13 1.12
N PHE A 28 -0.72 -23.31 0.26
CA PHE A 28 -0.63 -23.54 -1.18
C PHE A 28 0.76 -24.12 -1.48
N ASN A 29 0.93 -25.43 -1.27
CA ASN A 29 1.93 -26.19 -2.01
C ASN A 29 1.63 -27.70 -1.98
N SER A 30 0.92 -28.19 -3.00
CA SER A 30 0.97 -29.62 -3.34
C SER A 30 0.73 -29.75 -4.85
N ARG A 31 1.79 -30.08 -5.59
CA ARG A 31 1.69 -30.56 -6.98
C ARG A 31 1.23 -32.02 -6.95
N PRO A 32 0.36 -32.46 -7.86
CA PRO A 32 -0.02 -33.86 -7.99
C PRO A 32 0.98 -34.57 -8.90
N GLY A 33 1.64 -35.59 -8.37
CA GLY A 33 2.55 -36.45 -9.13
C GLY A 33 3.58 -37.07 -8.22
N ASP A 34 3.24 -38.21 -7.63
CA ASP A 34 4.05 -39.43 -7.76
C ASP A 34 3.32 -40.59 -7.08
N LEU A 35 3.00 -41.59 -7.90
CA LEU A 35 2.60 -42.93 -7.49
C LEU A 35 3.88 -43.66 -7.07
N ALA A 36 3.98 -44.02 -5.80
CA ALA A 36 4.97 -44.98 -5.32
C ALA A 36 4.25 -46.10 -4.57
N VAL A 37 4.20 -47.23 -5.25
CA VAL A 37 3.91 -48.58 -4.76
C VAL A 37 4.81 -48.88 -3.57
N THR A 38 4.24 -49.28 -2.43
CA THR A 38 4.94 -50.17 -1.49
C THR A 38 3.95 -51.17 -0.89
N ASN A 39 4.24 -52.44 -1.17
CA ASN A 39 3.72 -53.63 -0.53
C ASN A 39 3.98 -53.59 0.98
N SER A 40 2.99 -53.98 1.78
CA SER A 40 3.25 -54.79 2.98
C SER A 40 2.07 -55.73 3.21
N GLY A 41 2.41 -57.00 3.46
CA GLY A 41 1.49 -58.12 3.51
C GLY A 41 0.69 -58.25 4.80
N ALA A 42 -0.37 -59.04 4.64
CA ALA A 42 -1.34 -59.69 5.53
C ALA A 42 -0.82 -60.20 6.92
N PRO A 43 -1.67 -60.82 7.80
CA PRO A 43 -3.07 -61.24 7.62
C PRO A 43 -4.01 -60.95 8.81
N GLY A 44 -5.31 -61.13 8.59
CA GLY A 44 -6.32 -61.08 9.64
C GLY A 44 -7.67 -61.58 9.15
N ASP A 45 -7.82 -62.90 9.10
CA ASP A 45 -9.07 -63.64 8.91
C ASP A 45 -10.12 -63.24 9.94
N SER A 46 -11.38 -63.07 9.50
CA SER A 46 -12.57 -63.26 10.34
C SER A 46 -13.84 -63.21 9.50
N LEU A 47 -14.15 -64.34 8.86
CA LEU A 47 -15.51 -64.72 8.47
C LEU A 47 -16.36 -64.93 9.73
N THR A 48 -17.21 -63.97 10.09
CA THR A 48 -18.38 -64.27 10.91
C THR A 48 -19.60 -63.50 10.43
N THR A 49 -20.51 -64.29 9.87
CA THR A 49 -21.91 -63.95 9.64
C THR A 49 -22.56 -63.62 10.98
N THR A 50 -23.18 -62.45 11.10
CA THR A 50 -24.28 -62.23 12.05
C THR A 50 -25.31 -61.34 11.39
N GLY A 51 -26.44 -61.94 11.01
CA GLY A 51 -27.57 -61.26 10.39
C GLY A 51 -28.18 -60.23 11.33
N ARG A 52 -28.18 -58.96 10.90
CA ARG A 52 -28.96 -57.90 11.53
C ARG A 52 -30.29 -57.76 10.79
N LYS A 53 -31.36 -58.24 11.42
CA LYS A 53 -32.74 -57.89 11.05
C LYS A 53 -32.92 -56.38 11.26
N GLY A 54 -33.38 -55.67 10.21
CA GLY A 54 -33.83 -54.28 10.32
C GLY A 54 -33.09 -53.22 9.49
N ALA A 55 -32.37 -53.59 8.42
CA ALA A 55 -31.91 -52.61 7.42
C ALA A 55 -33.01 -52.37 6.36
N PRO A 56 -33.19 -51.13 5.85
CA PRO A 56 -34.19 -50.84 4.84
C PRO A 56 -33.86 -51.62 3.57
N LYS A 57 -34.88 -52.29 3.02
CA LYS A 57 -34.78 -53.03 1.76
C LYS A 57 -34.39 -52.04 0.66
N LEU A 58 -33.16 -52.14 0.16
CA LEU A 58 -32.81 -51.62 -1.16
C LEU A 58 -33.68 -52.38 -2.15
N SER A 59 -34.82 -51.79 -2.52
CA SER A 59 -35.62 -52.27 -3.63
C SER A 59 -34.82 -52.06 -4.90
N ILE A 60 -34.13 -53.12 -5.33
CA ILE A 60 -33.83 -53.37 -6.73
C ILE A 60 -35.18 -53.65 -7.39
N ALA A 61 -35.89 -52.56 -7.71
CA ALA A 61 -36.84 -52.53 -8.80
C ALA A 61 -36.08 -51.87 -9.95
N GLY A 62 -35.61 -52.72 -10.86
CA GLY A 62 -34.95 -52.32 -12.09
C GLY A 62 -35.83 -51.37 -12.89
N ARG A 63 -35.58 -50.08 -12.74
CA ARG A 63 -35.57 -49.15 -13.85
C ARG A 63 -34.18 -48.55 -13.84
N LYS A 64 -33.28 -49.13 -14.64
CA LYS A 64 -32.31 -48.27 -15.31
C LYS A 64 -33.20 -47.28 -16.05
N ALA A 65 -33.39 -46.09 -15.49
CA ALA A 65 -33.83 -44.97 -16.28
C ALA A 65 -32.75 -44.88 -17.35
N VAL A 66 -33.04 -45.46 -18.52
CA VAL A 66 -32.30 -45.19 -19.73
C VAL A 66 -32.59 -43.72 -19.93
N LEU A 67 -31.73 -42.88 -19.32
CA LEU A 67 -31.72 -41.45 -19.56
C LEU A 67 -31.78 -41.33 -21.07
N THR A 68 -32.82 -40.66 -21.52
CA THR A 68 -32.94 -40.40 -22.95
C THR A 68 -31.63 -39.74 -23.40
N LYS A 69 -31.21 -40.01 -24.63
CA LYS A 69 -29.97 -39.43 -25.18
C LYS A 69 -29.90 -37.90 -25.01
N GLU A 70 -31.05 -37.26 -24.86
CA GLU A 70 -31.23 -35.84 -24.58
C GLU A 70 -30.92 -35.48 -23.11
N GLU A 71 -31.40 -36.26 -22.14
CA GLU A 71 -31.10 -36.05 -20.71
C GLU A 71 -29.63 -36.32 -20.38
N GLU A 72 -28.99 -37.31 -21.03
CA GLU A 72 -27.55 -37.55 -20.85
C GLU A 72 -26.71 -36.42 -21.48
N ARG A 73 -27.17 -35.85 -22.61
CA ARG A 73 -26.55 -34.67 -23.22
C ARG A 73 -26.74 -33.43 -22.35
N ALA A 74 -27.93 -33.21 -21.80
CA ALA A 74 -28.22 -32.11 -20.89
C ALA A 74 -27.40 -32.21 -19.59
N ALA A 75 -27.26 -33.41 -19.02
CA ALA A 75 -26.42 -33.66 -17.86
C ALA A 75 -24.92 -33.40 -18.17
N LYS A 76 -24.42 -33.88 -19.32
CA LYS A 76 -23.06 -33.58 -19.79
C LYS A 76 -22.84 -32.10 -20.09
N GLU A 77 -23.86 -31.39 -20.56
CA GLU A 77 -23.77 -29.96 -20.85
C GLU A 77 -23.81 -29.11 -19.59
N GLN A 78 -24.61 -29.51 -18.58
CA GLN A 78 -24.60 -28.91 -17.24
C GLN A 78 -23.27 -29.18 -16.52
N GLU A 79 -22.72 -30.39 -16.63
CA GLU A 79 -21.41 -30.72 -16.07
C GLU A 79 -20.29 -29.92 -16.77
N LYS A 80 -20.32 -29.82 -18.10
CA LYS A 80 -19.41 -28.96 -18.87
C LYS A 80 -19.60 -27.47 -18.55
N ALA A 81 -20.82 -27.01 -18.28
CA ALA A 81 -21.11 -25.64 -17.87
C ALA A 81 -20.60 -25.35 -16.44
N GLY A 82 -20.71 -26.33 -15.54
CA GLY A 82 -20.13 -26.26 -14.19
C GLY A 82 -18.59 -26.29 -14.19
N GLN A 83 -17.99 -27.03 -15.13
CA GLN A 83 -16.54 -27.06 -15.33
C GLN A 83 -16.00 -25.86 -16.13
N ARG A 84 -16.86 -25.13 -16.85
CA ARG A 84 -16.48 -23.92 -17.59
C ARG A 84 -16.17 -22.78 -16.62
N LYS A 85 -14.87 -22.54 -16.38
CA LYS A 85 -14.40 -21.35 -15.66
C LYS A 85 -14.94 -20.09 -16.34
N LYS A 86 -15.57 -19.20 -15.56
CA LYS A 86 -16.10 -17.91 -16.05
C LYS A 86 -14.98 -17.18 -16.81
N ARG A 87 -15.26 -16.73 -18.05
CA ARG A 87 -14.29 -15.99 -18.87
C ARG A 87 -13.89 -14.71 -18.13
N ILE A 88 -12.62 -14.61 -17.73
CA ILE A 88 -12.06 -13.41 -17.12
C ILE A 88 -12.11 -12.29 -18.16
N LYS A 89 -12.77 -11.17 -17.82
CA LYS A 89 -12.82 -9.99 -18.69
C LYS A 89 -11.42 -9.41 -18.81
N LYS A 90 -10.83 -9.41 -20.01
CA LYS A 90 -9.43 -9.00 -20.27
C LYS A 90 -9.12 -7.53 -19.95
N ASN A 91 -10.15 -6.70 -19.70
CA ASN A 91 -10.03 -5.26 -19.43
C ASN A 91 -10.55 -4.90 -18.04
N VAL A 92 -10.50 -5.83 -17.09
CA VAL A 92 -10.87 -5.58 -15.69
C VAL A 92 -9.69 -5.98 -14.80
N PHE A 93 -9.25 -5.06 -13.95
CA PHE A 93 -8.25 -5.30 -12.91
C PHE A 93 -8.83 -4.81 -11.59
N LEU A 94 -8.73 -5.61 -10.52
CA LEU A 94 -9.32 -5.32 -9.20
C LEU A 94 -10.79 -4.82 -9.25
N GLY A 95 -11.58 -5.34 -10.19
CA GLY A 95 -12.99 -4.94 -10.37
C GLY A 95 -13.21 -3.70 -11.25
N GLU A 96 -12.16 -2.91 -11.52
CA GLU A 96 -12.23 -1.69 -12.32
C GLU A 96 -11.93 -1.93 -13.80
N ARG A 97 -12.62 -1.18 -14.67
CA ARG A 97 -12.35 -1.23 -16.11
C ARG A 97 -11.08 -0.44 -16.43
N ILE A 98 -10.15 -1.09 -17.13
CA ILE A 98 -8.87 -0.50 -17.53
C ILE A 98 -8.79 -0.27 -19.03
N LYS A 99 -7.99 0.72 -19.43
CA LYS A 99 -7.61 0.99 -20.82
C LYS A 99 -6.08 1.01 -20.92
N LYS A 100 -5.56 0.44 -22.00
CA LYS A 100 -4.13 0.38 -22.29
C LYS A 100 -3.64 1.73 -22.82
N GLY A 101 -2.49 2.16 -22.34
CA GLY A 101 -1.70 3.28 -22.85
C GLY A 101 -0.29 2.84 -23.24
N LEU A 102 0.34 3.65 -24.08
CA LEU A 102 1.72 3.48 -24.52
C LEU A 102 2.36 4.86 -24.57
N VAL A 103 3.52 5.01 -23.94
CA VAL A 103 4.36 6.21 -24.04
C VAL A 103 5.73 5.79 -24.54
N LYS A 104 6.32 6.64 -25.37
CA LYS A 104 7.68 6.47 -25.89
C LYS A 104 8.48 7.71 -25.52
N SER A 105 9.65 7.51 -24.93
CA SER A 105 10.54 8.59 -24.50
C SER A 105 11.97 8.33 -24.96
N GLY A 106 12.74 9.41 -25.13
CA GLY A 106 14.11 9.36 -25.62
C GLY A 106 14.25 9.34 -27.16
N PRO A 107 15.51 9.31 -27.65
CA PRO A 107 15.80 9.36 -29.07
C PRO A 107 15.20 8.17 -29.82
N LYS A 108 14.77 8.40 -31.06
CA LYS A 108 14.24 7.34 -31.93
C LYS A 108 15.31 6.27 -32.16
N GLY A 109 14.91 5.00 -32.16
CA GLY A 109 15.80 3.87 -32.41
C GLY A 109 15.86 2.90 -31.23
N ARG A 110 16.96 2.14 -31.13
CA ARG A 110 17.13 1.07 -30.13
C ARG A 110 17.15 1.57 -28.69
N ASN A 111 17.56 2.81 -28.47
CA ASN A 111 17.63 3.42 -27.14
C ASN A 111 16.30 4.05 -26.70
N GLN A 112 15.25 4.00 -27.53
CA GLN A 112 13.94 4.51 -27.17
C GLN A 112 13.36 3.69 -26.01
N VAL A 113 12.93 4.39 -24.97
CA VAL A 113 12.25 3.78 -23.82
C VAL A 113 10.76 3.70 -24.14
N ILE A 114 10.18 2.52 -23.94
CA ILE A 114 8.78 2.23 -24.21
C ILE A 114 8.12 1.83 -22.91
N GLU A 115 7.11 2.59 -22.51
CA GLU A 115 6.30 2.33 -21.32
C GLU A 115 4.90 1.87 -21.74
N VAL A 116 4.59 0.62 -21.45
CA VAL A 116 3.27 0.03 -21.63
C VAL A 116 2.58 0.03 -20.27
N PHE A 117 1.43 0.69 -20.18
CA PHE A 117 0.71 0.86 -18.93
C PHE A 117 -0.80 0.75 -19.13
N TYR A 118 -1.51 0.68 -18.03
CA TYR A 118 -2.97 0.70 -18.00
C TYR A 118 -3.45 1.77 -17.03
N TYR A 119 -4.59 2.35 -17.34
CA TYR A 119 -5.22 3.41 -16.55
C TYR A 119 -6.71 3.17 -16.42
N LEU A 120 -7.32 3.78 -15.40
CA LEU A 120 -8.74 3.67 -15.14
C LEU A 120 -9.57 4.28 -16.28
N LYS A 121 -10.57 3.54 -16.77
CA LYS A 121 -11.54 4.07 -17.74
C LYS A 121 -12.45 5.11 -17.11
N THR A 122 -12.89 4.85 -15.87
CA THR A 122 -13.68 5.79 -15.05
C THR A 122 -12.75 6.38 -14.00
N PHE A 123 -12.59 7.69 -14.01
CA PHE A 123 -11.70 8.36 -13.06
C PHE A 123 -12.17 8.12 -11.61
N LYS A 124 -11.22 7.82 -10.74
CA LYS A 124 -11.41 7.75 -9.29
C LYS A 124 -10.26 8.48 -8.62
N GLN A 125 -10.57 9.35 -7.67
CA GLN A 125 -9.53 10.04 -6.92
C GLN A 125 -8.70 9.01 -6.13
N PRO A 126 -7.36 9.04 -6.27
CA PRO A 126 -6.45 8.24 -5.46
C PRO A 126 -6.54 8.60 -3.97
N ASN A 127 -6.04 7.72 -3.11
CA ASN A 127 -6.00 7.98 -1.68
C ASN A 127 -5.11 9.22 -1.42
N PRO A 128 -5.61 10.27 -0.73
CA PRO A 128 -4.82 11.46 -0.39
C PRO A 128 -3.56 11.15 0.43
N MET A 129 -3.59 10.08 1.22
CA MET A 129 -2.47 9.65 2.07
C MET A 129 -1.50 8.70 1.36
N ALA A 130 -1.72 8.39 0.08
CA ALA A 130 -0.78 7.58 -0.68
C ALA A 130 0.60 8.28 -0.75
N PRO A 131 1.70 7.53 -0.71
CA PRO A 131 3.04 8.13 -0.70
C PRO A 131 3.34 8.80 -2.04
N ALA A 132 2.89 8.16 -3.13
CA ALA A 132 3.07 8.58 -4.50
C ALA A 132 1.88 8.15 -5.35
N VAL A 133 1.36 9.07 -6.15
CA VAL A 133 0.28 8.82 -7.09
C VAL A 133 0.81 8.98 -8.51
N PHE A 134 0.74 7.90 -9.29
CA PHE A 134 1.16 7.83 -10.68
C PHE A 134 -0.04 8.01 -11.61
N TYR A 135 0.11 8.93 -12.56
CA TYR A 135 -0.92 9.25 -13.54
C TYR A 135 -0.32 9.52 -14.92
N PHE A 136 -1.11 9.27 -15.95
CA PHE A 136 -0.78 9.61 -17.32
C PHE A 136 -1.42 10.94 -17.69
N SER A 137 -0.59 11.92 -18.07
CA SER A 137 -1.06 13.20 -18.59
C SER A 137 -1.30 13.08 -20.10
N THR A 138 -2.54 13.28 -20.52
CA THR A 138 -2.90 13.23 -21.94
C THR A 138 -2.29 14.37 -22.75
N LYS A 139 -2.12 15.55 -22.14
CA LYS A 139 -1.54 16.74 -22.75
C LYS A 139 -0.04 16.58 -23.02
N LYS A 140 0.70 16.08 -22.04
CA LYS A 140 2.17 15.93 -22.11
C LYS A 140 2.60 14.56 -22.66
N HIS A 141 1.64 13.65 -22.87
CA HIS A 141 1.86 12.29 -23.34
C HIS A 141 2.96 11.55 -22.55
N SER A 142 2.93 11.68 -21.22
CA SER A 142 3.92 11.07 -20.33
C SER A 142 3.30 10.71 -18.98
N ILE A 143 3.96 9.80 -18.26
CA ILE A 143 3.59 9.38 -16.91
C ILE A 143 4.29 10.30 -15.92
N TYR A 144 3.54 10.80 -14.93
CA TYR A 144 4.03 11.65 -13.86
C TYR A 144 3.70 11.03 -12.50
N LYS A 145 4.49 11.45 -11.49
CA LYS A 145 4.25 11.20 -10.08
C LYS A 145 3.78 12.51 -9.46
N ALA A 146 2.68 12.47 -8.72
CA ALA A 146 2.17 13.56 -7.92
C ALA A 146 1.93 13.12 -6.47
N VAL A 147 1.81 14.10 -5.59
CA VAL A 147 1.38 13.95 -4.21
C VAL A 147 0.17 14.86 -4.05
N GLY A 148 -1.03 14.28 -3.90
CA GLY A 148 -2.27 15.02 -3.74
C GLY A 148 -3.32 14.77 -4.83
N GLU A 149 -4.23 15.72 -4.97
CA GLU A 149 -5.40 15.65 -5.85
C GLU A 149 -5.00 15.76 -7.32
N LEU A 150 -5.68 14.98 -8.17
CA LEU A 150 -5.48 14.98 -9.62
C LEU A 150 -6.68 15.61 -10.34
N ASP A 151 -6.43 16.19 -11.51
CA ASP A 151 -7.50 16.73 -12.36
C ASP A 151 -8.13 15.60 -13.19
N ALA A 152 -9.41 15.31 -12.92
CA ALA A 152 -10.16 14.26 -13.60
C ALA A 152 -10.22 14.42 -15.14
N SER A 153 -10.17 15.67 -15.62
CA SER A 153 -10.30 15.96 -17.05
C SER A 153 -9.04 15.56 -17.82
N THR A 154 -7.86 15.99 -17.33
CA THR A 154 -6.58 15.85 -18.02
C THR A 154 -5.78 14.62 -17.60
N ASP A 155 -5.88 14.22 -16.33
CA ASP A 155 -5.03 13.22 -15.71
C ASP A 155 -5.74 11.87 -15.61
N LYS A 156 -5.06 10.82 -16.08
CA LYS A 156 -5.57 9.45 -16.07
C LYS A 156 -4.80 8.62 -15.06
N VAL A 157 -5.47 8.25 -13.98
CA VAL A 157 -4.90 7.46 -12.88
C VAL A 157 -4.46 6.09 -13.36
N LEU A 158 -3.21 5.69 -13.07
CA LEU A 158 -2.70 4.39 -13.46
C LEU A 158 -3.36 3.27 -12.65
N HIS A 159 -3.76 2.20 -13.33
CA HIS A 159 -4.41 1.05 -12.71
C HIS A 159 -4.30 -0.15 -13.66
N GLY A 160 -3.70 -1.24 -13.18
CA GLY A 160 -3.41 -2.44 -13.96
C GLY A 160 -1.91 -2.68 -14.17
N PRO A 161 -1.55 -3.60 -15.07
CA PRO A 161 -0.16 -3.97 -15.33
C PRO A 161 0.68 -2.80 -15.85
N TYR A 162 1.98 -2.83 -15.56
CA TYR A 162 2.97 -1.88 -16.05
C TYR A 162 4.21 -2.60 -16.54
N LYS A 163 4.79 -2.10 -17.64
CA LYS A 163 6.04 -2.61 -18.20
C LYS A 163 6.81 -1.49 -18.88
N LYS A 164 8.04 -1.28 -18.45
CA LYS A 164 9.03 -0.40 -19.07
C LYS A 164 10.08 -1.22 -19.79
N MET A 165 10.36 -0.87 -21.03
CA MET A 165 11.30 -1.59 -21.89
C MET A 165 12.23 -0.62 -22.61
N GLN A 166 13.44 -1.07 -22.89
CA GLN A 166 14.40 -0.39 -23.74
C GLN A 166 15.16 -1.44 -24.55
N ASN A 167 15.36 -1.22 -25.85
CA ASN A 167 16.04 -2.18 -26.73
C ASN A 167 15.48 -3.62 -26.62
N ASN A 168 14.16 -3.76 -26.59
CA ASN A 168 13.44 -5.03 -26.39
C ASN A 168 13.70 -5.74 -25.05
N GLN A 169 14.47 -5.16 -24.14
CA GLN A 169 14.66 -5.69 -22.79
C GLN A 169 13.73 -4.99 -21.81
N VAL A 170 13.22 -5.76 -20.85
CA VAL A 170 12.38 -5.23 -19.77
C VAL A 170 13.29 -4.62 -18.73
N LEU A 171 13.07 -3.35 -18.40
CA LEU A 171 13.80 -2.63 -17.33
C LEU A 171 13.01 -2.65 -16.02
N GLU A 172 11.68 -2.60 -16.11
CA GLU A 172 10.80 -2.56 -14.94
C GLU A 172 9.44 -3.17 -15.27
N THR A 173 8.88 -3.93 -14.34
CA THR A 173 7.50 -4.43 -14.46
C THR A 173 6.82 -4.48 -13.11
N GLY A 174 5.51 -4.27 -13.10
CA GLY A 174 4.72 -4.30 -11.89
C GLY A 174 3.25 -4.05 -12.17
N TYR A 175 2.53 -3.66 -11.13
CA TYR A 175 1.11 -3.35 -11.20
C TYR A 175 0.83 -2.04 -10.47
N PHE A 176 -0.08 -1.25 -11.02
CA PHE A 176 -0.64 -0.10 -10.33
C PHE A 176 -2.05 -0.42 -9.84
N ALA A 177 -2.40 0.06 -8.65
CA ALA A 177 -3.74 0.06 -8.13
C ALA A 177 -4.09 1.49 -7.68
N ASN A 178 -5.09 2.08 -8.35
CA ASN A 178 -5.61 3.42 -8.06
C ASN A 178 -4.51 4.50 -7.98
N GLY A 179 -3.55 4.44 -8.90
CA GLY A 179 -2.44 5.36 -8.98
C GLY A 179 -1.24 4.98 -8.11
N THR A 180 -1.31 3.93 -7.31
CA THR A 180 -0.21 3.54 -6.41
C THR A 180 0.44 2.23 -6.85
N ARG A 181 1.71 2.00 -6.51
CA ARG A 181 2.37 0.71 -6.78
C ARG A 181 1.67 -0.41 -5.99
N HIS A 182 1.41 -1.53 -6.63
CA HIS A 182 0.76 -2.68 -6.00
C HIS A 182 1.32 -4.00 -6.52
N LEU A 183 1.13 -5.06 -5.74
CA LEU A 183 1.67 -6.40 -5.97
C LEU A 183 3.19 -6.36 -6.14
N ARG A 184 3.74 -7.32 -6.86
CA ARG A 184 5.17 -7.46 -7.09
C ARG A 184 5.66 -6.46 -8.15
N TRP A 185 6.73 -5.77 -7.82
CA TRP A 185 7.52 -4.92 -8.69
C TRP A 185 8.92 -5.51 -8.86
N GLU A 186 9.38 -5.55 -10.09
CA GLU A 186 10.69 -6.10 -10.47
C GLU A 186 11.44 -5.10 -11.34
N LYS A 187 12.68 -4.82 -10.98
CA LYS A 187 13.60 -3.98 -11.74
C LYS A 187 14.72 -4.86 -12.28
N PHE A 188 15.10 -4.64 -13.53
CA PHE A 188 16.13 -5.39 -14.23
C PHE A 188 17.21 -4.46 -14.75
N ASP A 189 18.41 -5.01 -14.93
CA ASP A 189 19.50 -4.34 -15.63
C ASP A 189 19.29 -4.38 -17.16
N LYS A 190 20.07 -3.60 -17.92
CA LYS A 190 20.15 -3.59 -19.39
C LYS A 190 20.64 -4.91 -20.01
N LYS A 191 20.94 -5.92 -19.17
CA LYS A 191 21.26 -7.30 -19.55
C LYS A 191 20.12 -8.28 -19.22
N GLY A 192 19.03 -7.80 -18.61
CA GLY A 192 17.90 -8.62 -18.17
C GLY A 192 18.10 -9.29 -16.81
N VAL A 193 19.17 -8.97 -16.07
CA VAL A 193 19.42 -9.50 -14.72
C VAL A 193 18.49 -8.82 -13.72
N LEU A 194 17.80 -9.59 -12.88
CA LEU A 194 16.93 -9.06 -11.83
C LEU A 194 17.77 -8.33 -10.77
N LEU A 195 17.54 -7.03 -10.61
CA LEU A 195 18.23 -6.18 -9.62
C LEU A 195 17.45 -6.16 -8.31
N THR A 196 16.16 -5.84 -8.37
CA THR A 196 15.33 -5.71 -7.18
C THR A 196 13.96 -6.33 -7.39
N LYS A 197 13.41 -6.86 -6.31
CA LYS A 197 12.07 -7.44 -6.25
C LYS A 197 11.40 -6.99 -4.95
N THR A 198 10.37 -6.18 -5.08
CA THR A 198 9.66 -5.57 -3.94
C THR A 198 8.17 -5.82 -4.08
N HIS A 199 7.51 -6.19 -2.99
CA HIS A 199 6.06 -6.28 -2.96
C HIS A 199 5.47 -5.01 -2.38
N TYR A 200 4.43 -4.49 -3.01
CA TYR A 200 3.72 -3.29 -2.57
C TYR A 200 2.23 -3.58 -2.33
N GLU A 201 1.68 -2.96 -1.29
CA GLU A 201 0.26 -2.92 -0.98
C GLU A 201 -0.20 -1.46 -1.04
N MET A 202 -1.00 -1.09 -2.05
CA MET A 202 -1.56 0.26 -2.22
C MET A 202 -0.54 1.41 -2.09
N GLY A 203 0.67 1.22 -2.60
CA GLY A 203 1.76 2.21 -2.64
C GLY A 203 2.84 2.00 -1.59
N PHE A 204 2.56 1.23 -0.54
CA PHE A 204 3.50 0.98 0.56
C PHE A 204 4.19 -0.37 0.37
N PRO A 205 5.49 -0.50 0.70
CA PRO A 205 6.11 -1.81 0.77
C PRO A 205 5.30 -2.74 1.68
N ARG A 206 5.12 -4.00 1.28
CA ARG A 206 4.31 -4.96 2.05
C ARG A 206 4.86 -5.18 3.45
N ASP A 207 6.19 -5.11 3.59
CA ASP A 207 6.86 -5.31 4.86
C ASP A 207 6.96 -4.02 5.67
N ALA A 208 6.46 -2.88 5.15
CA ALA A 208 6.54 -1.59 5.84
C ALA A 208 5.79 -1.62 7.16
N ASN A 209 6.37 -0.96 8.17
CA ASN A 209 5.71 -0.73 9.44
C ASN A 209 4.83 0.51 9.29
N ILE A 210 3.52 0.29 9.35
CA ILE A 210 2.52 1.35 9.21
C ILE A 210 1.85 1.57 10.56
N SER A 211 1.92 2.80 11.07
CA SER A 211 1.18 3.22 12.25
C SER A 211 0.01 4.13 11.87
N TYR A 212 -1.05 4.08 12.66
CA TYR A 212 -2.29 4.81 12.44
C TYR A 212 -2.66 5.63 13.68
N TYR A 213 -3.42 6.71 13.49
CA TYR A 213 -4.00 7.47 14.59
C TYR A 213 -5.26 6.82 15.15
N ASP A 214 -5.96 6.01 14.34
CA ASP A 214 -7.23 5.38 14.68
C ASP A 214 -7.15 3.85 14.72
N ALA A 215 -8.04 3.23 15.49
CA ALA A 215 -8.18 1.78 15.51
C ALA A 215 -8.72 1.21 14.19
N GLY A 216 -9.43 2.04 13.39
CA GLY A 216 -9.99 1.66 12.10
C GLY A 216 -8.98 1.60 10.95
N GLN A 217 -7.71 1.97 11.18
CA GLN A 217 -6.65 2.03 10.17
C GLN A 217 -7.00 2.92 8.97
N THR A 218 -7.75 3.99 9.21
CA THR A 218 -8.15 4.94 8.16
C THR A 218 -7.26 6.18 8.11
N MET A 219 -6.64 6.56 9.23
CA MET A 219 -5.79 7.74 9.36
C MET A 219 -4.34 7.32 9.58
N LEU A 220 -3.53 7.40 8.53
CA LEU A 220 -2.11 7.09 8.59
C LEU A 220 -1.38 8.09 9.48
N LYS A 221 -0.50 7.57 10.34
CA LYS A 221 0.40 8.36 11.18
C LYS A 221 1.81 8.32 10.63
N GLU A 222 2.35 7.14 10.39
CA GLU A 222 3.74 6.97 9.94
C GLU A 222 3.88 5.71 9.12
N VAL A 223 4.75 5.78 8.11
CA VAL A 223 5.11 4.68 7.24
C VAL A 223 6.63 4.56 7.22
N VAL A 224 7.13 3.50 7.84
CA VAL A 224 8.54 3.17 7.86
C VAL A 224 8.80 2.08 6.81
N PRO A 225 9.62 2.36 5.77
CA PRO A 225 9.74 1.48 4.62
C PRO A 225 10.69 0.32 4.91
N TYR A 226 10.14 -0.86 5.17
CA TYR A 226 10.93 -2.09 5.24
C TYR A 226 10.76 -2.91 3.96
N VAL A 227 11.85 -3.48 3.48
CA VAL A 227 11.89 -4.40 2.35
C VAL A 227 12.80 -5.56 2.71
N ASN A 228 12.25 -6.78 2.77
CA ASN A 228 13.00 -7.99 3.17
C ASN A 228 13.71 -7.84 4.53
N GLY A 229 13.06 -7.17 5.50
CA GLY A 229 13.59 -6.95 6.84
C GLY A 229 14.65 -5.84 6.96
N LYS A 230 14.99 -5.15 5.87
CA LYS A 230 15.90 -3.99 5.87
C LYS A 230 15.12 -2.70 5.70
N LEU A 231 15.56 -1.64 6.38
CA LEU A 231 14.98 -0.31 6.28
C LEU A 231 15.47 0.35 4.99
N GLU A 232 14.61 0.37 3.98
CA GLU A 232 14.94 0.69 2.59
C GLU A 232 13.69 1.25 1.88
N GLY A 233 13.77 2.48 1.35
CA GLY A 233 12.74 3.09 0.53
C GLY A 233 12.20 4.43 1.04
N ASP A 234 11.03 4.82 0.53
CA ASP A 234 10.42 6.12 0.81
C ASP A 234 9.74 6.14 2.19
N TYR A 235 10.20 7.04 3.07
CA TYR A 235 9.59 7.32 4.37
C TYR A 235 8.54 8.42 4.26
N ALA A 236 7.45 8.28 5.02
CA ALA A 236 6.44 9.33 5.14
C ALA A 236 5.80 9.34 6.53
N MET A 237 5.71 10.51 7.14
CA MET A 237 4.93 10.76 8.33
C MET A 237 3.82 11.77 8.04
N PHE A 238 2.66 11.55 8.66
CA PHE A 238 1.45 12.33 8.48
C PHE A 238 0.96 12.86 9.83
N ARG A 239 0.27 13.98 9.77
CA ARG A 239 -0.44 14.58 10.90
C ARG A 239 -1.86 13.97 10.98
N ASN A 240 -2.54 14.21 12.10
CA ASN A 240 -3.92 13.76 12.30
C ASN A 240 -4.93 14.30 11.27
N ASP A 241 -4.63 15.40 10.59
CA ASP A 241 -5.43 15.95 9.50
C ASP A 241 -5.19 15.28 8.14
N GLY A 242 -4.32 14.25 8.09
CA GLY A 242 -3.94 13.53 6.88
C GLY A 242 -2.87 14.22 6.03
N ARG A 243 -2.41 15.42 6.43
CA ARG A 243 -1.34 16.11 5.71
C ARG A 243 0.01 15.50 6.06
N ARG A 244 0.90 15.52 5.08
CA ARG A 244 2.29 15.09 5.23
C ARG A 244 3.02 16.04 6.17
N LEU A 245 3.73 15.48 7.13
CA LEU A 245 4.56 16.21 8.08
C LEU A 245 6.04 16.02 7.76
N TRP A 246 6.44 14.79 7.43
CA TRP A 246 7.79 14.46 6.97
C TRP A 246 7.79 13.55 5.76
N THR A 247 8.79 13.71 4.92
CA THR A 247 9.20 12.72 3.91
C THR A 247 10.70 12.65 3.75
N GLY A 248 11.19 11.48 3.37
CA GLY A 248 12.58 11.26 3.02
C GLY A 248 12.78 9.87 2.43
N HIS A 249 14.03 9.46 2.30
CA HIS A 249 14.42 8.15 1.79
C HIS A 249 15.41 7.48 2.74
N PHE A 250 15.25 6.17 2.89
CA PHE A 250 16.19 5.30 3.59
C PHE A 250 16.90 4.41 2.59
N GLU A 251 18.22 4.28 2.75
CA GLU A 251 19.05 3.31 2.05
C GLU A 251 19.96 2.63 3.06
N ASN A 252 19.99 1.29 3.04
CA ASN A 252 20.78 0.47 3.99
C ASN A 252 20.54 0.80 5.48
N GLY A 253 19.35 1.30 5.82
CA GLY A 253 19.00 1.70 7.19
C GLY A 253 19.41 3.10 7.59
N HIS A 254 20.07 3.85 6.71
CA HIS A 254 20.46 5.23 6.95
C HIS A 254 19.54 6.20 6.20
N ARG A 255 19.33 7.39 6.77
CA ARG A 255 18.64 8.49 6.10
C ARG A 255 19.54 9.04 5.02
N VAL A 256 19.04 9.12 3.79
CA VAL A 256 19.82 9.59 2.63
C VAL A 256 19.11 10.69 1.87
N GLY A 257 19.89 11.55 1.23
CA GLY A 257 19.42 12.64 0.38
C GLY A 257 18.55 13.66 1.10
N GLU A 258 17.58 14.24 0.38
CA GLU A 258 16.74 15.31 0.91
C GLU A 258 15.60 14.80 1.80
N TRP A 259 15.50 15.40 2.98
CA TRP A 259 14.43 15.18 3.94
C TRP A 259 13.62 16.46 4.12
N THR A 260 12.33 16.35 3.85
CA THR A 260 11.42 17.50 3.85
C THR A 260 10.50 17.45 5.06
N ASN A 261 10.49 18.52 5.85
CA ASN A 261 9.52 18.79 6.90
C ASN A 261 8.54 19.84 6.40
N PHE A 262 7.23 19.56 6.47
CA PHE A 262 6.18 20.48 6.06
C PHE A 262 5.61 21.33 7.22
N GLY A 263 5.87 20.94 8.47
CA GLY A 263 5.37 21.61 9.67
C GLY A 263 3.85 21.78 9.63
N ASP A 264 3.37 22.97 9.98
CA ASP A 264 1.94 23.33 9.93
C ASP A 264 1.50 23.91 8.59
N TYR A 265 2.38 23.84 7.58
CA TYR A 265 2.13 24.48 6.30
C TYR A 265 1.25 23.58 5.45
N LYS A 266 0.33 24.19 4.71
CA LYS A 266 -0.65 23.43 3.92
C LYS A 266 -0.06 22.88 2.62
N LYS A 267 0.79 23.66 1.96
CA LYS A 267 1.21 23.41 0.58
C LYS A 267 2.72 23.35 0.40
N TYR A 268 3.46 24.17 1.14
CA TYR A 268 4.90 24.32 0.97
C TYR A 268 5.65 23.57 2.07
N PRO A 269 6.85 23.06 1.78
CA PRO A 269 7.79 22.65 2.81
C PRO A 269 8.03 23.78 3.81
N HIS A 270 8.36 23.46 5.05
CA HIS A 270 8.91 24.40 6.01
C HIS A 270 10.44 24.32 5.96
N TYR A 271 10.98 23.11 6.15
CA TYR A 271 12.43 22.84 6.14
C TYR A 271 12.77 21.72 5.16
N VAL A 272 13.91 21.85 4.50
CA VAL A 272 14.54 20.79 3.72
C VAL A 272 15.96 20.60 4.24
N PHE A 273 16.23 19.38 4.69
CA PHE A 273 17.52 18.95 5.21
C PHE A 273 18.21 18.04 4.21
N GLU A 274 19.52 18.09 4.16
CA GLU A 274 20.36 17.18 3.38
C GLU A 274 21.09 16.23 4.32
N TYR A 275 20.96 14.94 4.02
CA TYR A 275 21.73 13.86 4.63
C TYR A 275 22.78 13.34 3.64
N GLY A 276 23.60 12.37 4.05
CA GLY A 276 24.57 11.72 3.16
C GLY A 276 23.92 11.25 1.85
N GLU A 277 24.69 11.29 0.77
CA GLU A 277 24.18 10.98 -0.57
C GLU A 277 23.78 9.50 -0.68
N THR A 278 24.47 8.65 0.07
CA THR A 278 24.30 7.19 0.01
C THR A 278 24.26 6.56 1.39
N GLY A 279 23.61 5.40 1.47
CA GLY A 279 23.52 4.61 2.71
C GLY A 279 24.82 3.92 3.14
N TYR A 280 25.96 4.27 2.54
CA TYR A 280 27.28 3.73 2.86
C TYR A 280 28.15 4.72 3.64
N GLU A 281 27.74 5.99 3.69
CA GLU A 281 28.40 7.02 4.46
C GLU A 281 28.00 6.91 5.94
N PRO A 282 28.88 7.34 6.88
CA PRO A 282 28.50 7.41 8.28
C PRO A 282 27.29 8.32 8.45
N GLU A 283 26.34 7.92 9.29
CA GLU A 283 25.12 8.70 9.51
C GLU A 283 25.47 10.09 10.03
N VAL A 284 25.10 11.11 9.26
CA VAL A 284 25.25 12.51 9.65
C VAL A 284 24.25 12.77 10.79
N GLU A 285 24.76 12.89 12.02
CA GLU A 285 23.92 13.12 13.21
C GLU A 285 23.17 14.45 13.13
N GLU A 286 23.82 15.47 12.58
CA GLU A 286 23.28 16.82 12.39
C GLU A 286 23.15 17.12 10.89
N PRO A 287 21.99 16.84 10.29
CA PRO A 287 21.80 17.08 8.87
C PRO A 287 21.87 18.58 8.57
N GLU A 288 22.38 18.92 7.39
CA GLU A 288 22.50 20.31 7.01
C GLU A 288 21.15 20.85 6.56
N LEU A 289 20.72 21.98 7.11
CA LEU A 289 19.59 22.71 6.57
C LEU A 289 20.02 23.32 5.24
N ILE A 290 19.36 22.96 4.14
CA ILE A 290 19.64 23.51 2.81
C ILE A 290 18.61 24.54 2.39
N ARG A 291 17.34 24.36 2.76
CA ARG A 291 16.25 25.27 2.36
C ARG A 291 15.24 25.47 3.49
N GLU A 292 14.84 26.72 3.69
CA GLU A 292 13.75 27.13 4.58
C GLU A 292 12.76 28.00 3.81
N TYR A 293 11.48 27.72 3.97
CA TYR A 293 10.40 28.48 3.34
C TYR A 293 9.47 29.06 4.40
N SER A 294 8.79 30.15 4.05
CA SER A 294 7.73 30.73 4.86
C SER A 294 6.39 30.04 4.58
N HIS A 295 5.38 30.35 5.38
CA HIS A 295 4.06 29.73 5.34
C HIS A 295 3.37 29.89 3.97
N GLY A 296 3.59 31.00 3.28
CA GLY A 296 3.09 31.30 1.93
C GLY A 296 3.99 30.79 0.80
N GLY A 297 5.13 30.17 1.12
CA GLY A 297 6.04 29.52 0.17
C GLY A 297 7.22 30.39 -0.29
N SER A 298 7.40 31.57 0.28
CA SER A 298 8.56 32.43 0.03
C SER A 298 9.84 31.80 0.60
N VAL A 299 10.94 31.80 -0.19
CA VAL A 299 12.24 31.27 0.27
C VAL A 299 12.85 32.22 1.30
N ILE A 300 13.12 31.71 2.49
CA ILE A 300 13.79 32.43 3.57
C ILE A 300 15.27 32.10 3.58
N PHE A 301 15.60 30.82 3.41
CA PHE A 301 16.98 30.36 3.38
C PHE A 301 17.16 29.39 2.21
N ASP A 302 18.25 29.54 1.46
CA ASP A 302 18.66 28.63 0.39
C ASP A 302 20.19 28.63 0.34
N LYS A 303 20.80 27.55 0.81
CA LYS A 303 22.25 27.37 0.90
C LYS A 303 22.90 27.42 -0.48
N GLU A 304 22.32 26.77 -1.47
CA GLU A 304 22.86 26.70 -2.84
C GLU A 304 22.86 28.07 -3.52
N LYS A 305 21.81 28.88 -3.27
CA LYS A 305 21.68 30.22 -3.84
C LYS A 305 22.27 31.33 -2.98
N ASN A 306 22.89 31.00 -1.85
CA ASN A 306 23.40 31.95 -0.86
C ASN A 306 22.35 32.99 -0.41
N ILE A 307 21.11 32.55 -0.21
CA ILE A 307 20.02 33.41 0.29
C ILE A 307 19.85 33.15 1.79
N ASP A 308 19.94 34.21 2.60
CA ASP A 308 19.62 34.15 4.02
C ASP A 308 18.81 35.39 4.44
N LYS A 309 17.49 35.22 4.56
CA LYS A 309 16.51 36.20 4.99
C LYS A 309 15.92 35.85 6.36
N ARG A 310 16.57 34.97 7.13
CA ARG A 310 16.05 34.53 8.44
C ARG A 310 15.99 35.65 9.48
N GLY A 311 16.77 36.72 9.28
CA GLY A 311 16.74 37.94 10.10
C GLY A 311 15.73 38.99 9.63
N ASP A 312 15.15 38.82 8.44
CA ASP A 312 14.20 39.78 7.88
C ASP A 312 12.78 39.53 8.41
N ALA A 313 11.90 40.52 8.21
CA ALA A 313 10.49 40.35 8.47
C ALA A 313 9.90 39.23 7.61
N ASP A 314 8.88 38.53 8.14
CA ASP A 314 8.27 37.43 7.41
C ASP A 314 7.70 37.94 6.07
N PRO A 315 8.19 37.44 4.92
CA PRO A 315 7.76 37.90 3.60
C PRO A 315 6.26 37.70 3.36
N ASP A 316 5.64 36.76 4.09
CA ASP A 316 4.23 36.42 3.96
C ASP A 316 3.37 36.98 5.10
N ALA A 317 3.97 37.73 6.04
CA ALA A 317 3.19 38.41 7.07
C ALA A 317 2.31 39.49 6.42
N ALA A 318 0.99 39.36 6.60
CA ALA A 318 0.07 40.44 6.27
C ALA A 318 0.53 41.71 7.03
N PRO A 319 0.57 42.89 6.38
CA PRO A 319 0.92 44.11 7.08
C PRO A 319 -0.07 44.29 8.23
N VAL A 320 0.43 44.42 9.45
CA VAL A 320 -0.40 44.74 10.60
C VAL A 320 -1.03 46.09 10.31
N LYS A 321 -2.33 46.11 9.99
CA LYS A 321 -3.09 47.35 9.86
C LYS A 321 -3.18 47.94 11.27
N ASP A 322 -2.37 48.95 11.55
CA ASP A 322 -2.45 49.67 12.81
C ASP A 322 -3.78 50.43 12.86
N ALA A 323 -4.74 49.91 13.62
CA ALA A 323 -6.09 50.46 13.72
C ALA A 323 -6.11 51.89 14.31
N ARG A 324 -4.97 52.37 14.85
CA ARG A 324 -4.81 53.70 15.42
C ARG A 324 -4.35 54.77 14.42
N ARG A 325 -4.00 54.41 13.18
CA ARG A 325 -3.54 55.37 12.17
C ARG A 325 -4.05 55.00 10.77
N PRO A 326 -5.21 55.52 10.34
CA PRO A 326 -5.75 55.26 9.02
C PRO A 326 -4.78 55.82 7.97
N GLY A 327 -4.06 54.95 7.26
CA GLY A 327 -3.15 55.34 6.17
C GLY A 327 -1.66 55.00 6.36
N SER A 328 -1.22 54.50 7.52
CA SER A 328 0.15 53.97 7.64
C SER A 328 0.20 52.47 7.35
N HIS A 329 1.01 52.06 6.38
CA HIS A 329 1.44 50.67 6.25
C HIS A 329 2.26 50.31 7.51
N GLY A 330 1.66 49.59 8.45
CA GLY A 330 2.35 49.13 9.65
C GLY A 330 3.53 48.23 9.28
N ALA A 331 4.60 48.31 10.09
CA ALA A 331 5.78 47.47 9.88
C ALA A 331 5.39 45.98 10.02
N PRO A 332 5.83 45.11 9.10
CA PRO A 332 5.61 43.68 9.23
C PRO A 332 6.27 43.18 10.51
N THR A 333 5.58 42.30 11.25
CA THR A 333 6.12 41.74 12.49
C THR A 333 7.41 40.97 12.19
N PRO A 334 8.53 41.27 12.89
CA PRO A 334 9.73 40.47 12.74
C PRO A 334 9.44 39.03 13.13
N ARG A 335 10.00 38.09 12.38
CA ARG A 335 9.90 36.67 12.72
C ARG A 335 10.53 36.48 14.11
N PRO A 336 9.90 35.71 15.03
CA PRO A 336 10.56 35.38 16.28
C PRO A 336 11.93 34.78 15.95
N PRO A 337 13.01 35.20 16.65
CA PRO A 337 14.33 34.71 16.34
C PRO A 337 14.31 33.19 16.38
N VAL A 338 14.82 32.55 15.33
CA VAL A 338 15.17 31.13 15.39
C VAL A 338 16.03 31.00 16.63
N ARG A 339 15.58 30.22 17.63
CA ARG A 339 16.46 29.89 18.75
C ARG A 339 17.70 29.31 18.09
N LYS A 340 18.83 30.04 18.15
CA LYS A 340 20.14 29.41 17.95
C LYS A 340 20.08 28.13 18.75
N ALA A 341 20.50 27.01 18.17
CA ALA A 341 20.60 25.76 18.89
C ALA A 341 21.25 26.09 20.24
N GLN A 342 20.43 26.12 21.30
CA GLN A 342 20.99 26.23 22.63
C GLN A 342 21.85 24.99 22.72
N ASP A 343 23.11 25.13 23.17
CA ASP A 343 23.90 23.98 23.60
C ASP A 343 22.96 23.14 24.44
N ARG A 344 22.59 21.96 23.91
CA ARG A 344 21.51 21.19 24.50
C ARG A 344 21.94 20.91 25.92
N ARG A 345 21.06 21.19 26.88
CA ARG A 345 21.19 20.55 28.19
C ARG A 345 21.39 19.06 27.93
N PRO A 346 22.42 18.42 28.50
CA PRO A 346 22.66 17.00 28.30
C PRO A 346 21.39 16.25 28.72
N GLY A 347 20.72 15.58 27.77
CA GLY A 347 19.52 14.79 28.04
C GLY A 347 18.33 14.93 27.09
N TYR A 348 18.37 15.74 26.02
CA TYR A 348 17.30 15.74 25.01
C TYR A 348 17.78 15.22 23.65
N HIS A 349 17.50 13.94 23.40
CA HIS A 349 17.60 13.31 22.08
C HIS A 349 16.30 13.61 21.30
N PRO A 350 16.35 13.93 19.99
CA PRO A 350 15.16 13.78 19.14
C PRO A 350 14.69 12.32 19.29
N PRO A 351 13.40 12.01 19.09
CA PRO A 351 12.95 10.63 19.18
C PRO A 351 13.81 9.80 18.24
N ALA A 352 14.72 9.01 18.81
CA ALA A 352 15.30 7.89 18.11
C ALA A 352 14.09 7.14 17.55
N ALA A 353 14.09 6.90 16.24
CA ALA A 353 13.22 5.89 15.68
C ALA A 353 13.32 4.71 16.64
N THR A 354 12.24 4.42 17.37
CA THR A 354 12.27 3.37 18.38
C THR A 354 12.64 2.12 17.59
N PRO A 355 13.83 1.51 17.83
CA PRO A 355 14.19 0.31 17.09
C PRO A 355 13.11 -0.74 17.39
N PRO A 356 12.64 -1.51 16.39
CA PRO A 356 11.69 -2.57 16.66
C PRO A 356 12.27 -3.51 17.73
N ALA A 357 11.44 -3.81 18.73
CA ALA A 357 11.76 -4.74 19.79
C ALA A 357 12.35 -6.04 19.19
N VAL A 358 13.57 -6.35 19.61
CA VAL A 358 14.23 -7.62 19.34
C VAL A 358 13.32 -8.72 19.92
N SER A 359 12.90 -9.66 19.07
CA SER A 359 12.14 -10.83 19.50
C SER A 359 13.03 -11.69 20.41
N PRO A 360 12.50 -12.26 21.51
CA PRO A 360 13.30 -13.04 22.46
C PRO A 360 13.85 -14.31 21.79
N THR A 361 15.16 -14.51 21.89
CA THR A 361 15.84 -15.77 21.64
C THR A 361 15.24 -16.87 22.53
N PRO A 362 15.01 -18.09 22.02
CA PRO A 362 14.61 -19.21 22.87
C PRO A 362 15.82 -19.64 23.73
N PRO A 363 15.60 -20.04 25.00
CA PRO A 363 16.67 -20.51 25.85
C PRO A 363 17.23 -21.82 25.29
N SER A 364 18.55 -21.87 25.18
CA SER A 364 19.30 -23.11 25.03
C SER A 364 19.11 -23.96 26.28
N ASN A 365 18.64 -25.19 26.10
CA ASN A 365 18.98 -26.36 26.91
C ASN A 365 18.99 -27.58 26.01
#